data_AF-A0A4Q0YQ54-F1
#
_entry.id   AF-A0A4Q0YQ54-F1
#
_cell.length_a   1.000
_cell.length_b   1.000
_cell.length_c   1.000
_cell.angle_alpha   90.00
_cell.angle_beta   90.00
_cell.angle_gamma   90.00
#
_symmetry.space_group_name_H-M   'P 1'
#
loop_
_entity.id
_entity.type
_entity.pdbx_description
1 polymer ?
#
loop_
_entity_poly.entity_id
_entity_poly.type
_entity_poly.pdbx_seq_one_letter_code
_entity_poly.pdbx_strand_id
1 'polypeptide(L)' 'MSTPRLQVPAGSVAISERQTAVYPTSSPGGWHIIGRTPMSMLDWDKTPPARLSVGDEVTFEQISRSEYVALGGQFNDA' A
#
# COMPACT_ATOMS: atom_id res chain seq x y z
N MET A 1 3.11 -18.21 -5.10
CA MET A 1 1.67 -18.33 -4.81
C MET A 1 0.97 -18.96 -6.02
N SER A 2 0.14 -19.99 -5.84
CA SER A 2 -0.53 -20.70 -6.93
C SER A 2 -1.87 -20.08 -7.38
N THR A 3 -2.39 -19.08 -6.66
CA THR A 3 -3.56 -18.30 -7.07
C THR A 3 -3.43 -16.86 -6.56
N PRO A 4 -3.52 -15.83 -7.42
CA PRO A 4 -3.47 -14.44 -6.99
C PRO A 4 -4.69 -14.10 -6.12
N ARG A 5 -4.51 -13.22 -5.12
CA ARG A 5 -5.65 -12.71 -4.35
C ARG A 5 -6.52 -11.90 -5.31
N LEU A 6 -7.82 -12.18 -5.31
CA LEU A 6 -8.80 -11.43 -6.10
C LEU A 6 -8.89 -9.97 -5.63
N GLN A 7 -8.57 -9.72 -4.36
CA GLN A 7 -8.59 -8.40 -3.77
C GLN A 7 -7.41 -8.25 -2.79
N VAL A 8 -6.56 -7.29 -3.06
CA VAL A 8 -5.53 -6.76 -2.17
C VAL A 8 -5.97 -5.35 -1.79
N PRO A 9 -6.18 -5.05 -0.51
CA PRO A 9 -6.66 -3.73 -0.10
C PRO A 9 -5.70 -2.59 -0.44
N ALA A 10 -6.25 -1.38 -0.60
CA ALA A 10 -5.45 -0.17 -0.75
C ALA A 10 -4.52 0.03 0.46
N GLY A 11 -3.34 0.59 0.18
CA GLY A 11 -2.28 0.80 1.16
C GLY A 11 -1.49 -0.45 1.52
N SER A 12 -1.81 -1.64 1.00
CA SER A 12 -1.02 -2.84 1.22
C SER A 12 0.41 -2.68 0.70
N VAL A 13 1.38 -3.01 1.54
CA VAL A 13 2.81 -3.08 1.20
C VAL A 13 3.15 -4.52 0.88
N ALA A 14 3.75 -4.76 -0.27
CA ALA A 14 4.04 -6.09 -0.76
C ALA A 14 5.46 -6.22 -1.29
N ILE A 15 5.93 -7.46 -1.36
CA ILE A 15 7.22 -7.84 -1.94
C ILE A 15 7.06 -8.93 -2.99
N SER A 16 7.91 -8.88 -4.00
CA SER A 16 8.12 -9.93 -4.99
C SER A 16 9.56 -9.89 -5.45
N GLU A 17 10.29 -10.98 -5.25
CA GLU A 17 11.74 -11.05 -5.53
C GLU A 17 12.48 -9.87 -4.88
N ARG A 18 13.15 -9.03 -5.68
CA ARG A 18 13.91 -7.86 -5.23
C ARG A 18 13.10 -6.56 -5.27
N GLN A 19 11.79 -6.64 -5.45
CA GLN A 19 10.91 -5.48 -5.59
C GLN A 19 9.95 -5.37 -4.41
N THR A 20 9.62 -4.13 -4.06
CA THR A 20 8.53 -3.79 -3.15
C THR A 20 7.56 -2.84 -3.83
N ALA A 21 6.30 -2.86 -3.42
CA ALA A 21 5.26 -1.99 -3.94
C ALA A 21 4.22 -1.67 -2.86
N VAL A 22 3.58 -0.51 -3.02
CA VAL A 22 2.37 -0.16 -2.30
C VAL A 22 1.20 -0.20 -3.28
N TYR A 23 0.14 -0.91 -2.94
CA TYR A 23 -1.10 -0.93 -3.73
C TYR A 23 -1.84 0.40 -3.52
N PRO A 24 -1.96 1.29 -4.52
CA PRO A 24 -2.62 2.58 -4.34
C PRO A 24 -4.14 2.46 -4.22
N THR A 25 -4.71 1.39 -4.77
CA THR A 25 -6.15 1.10 -4.78
C THR A 25 -6.39 -0.40 -4.53
N SER A 26 -7.63 -0.75 -4.17
CA SER A 26 -8.04 -2.15 -4.05
C SER A 26 -7.99 -2.83 -5.42
N SER A 27 -7.21 -3.89 -5.56
CA SER A 27 -7.01 -4.58 -6.84
C SER A 27 -6.52 -6.02 -6.67
N PRO A 28 -6.68 -6.91 -7.66
CA PRO A 28 -6.10 -8.25 -7.61
C PRO A 28 -4.58 -8.20 -7.52
N GLY A 29 -3.96 -9.15 -6.79
CA GLY A 29 -2.53 -9.16 -6.59
C GLY A 29 -1.96 -10.50 -6.10
N GLY A 30 -0.83 -10.90 -6.69
CA GLY A 30 -0.12 -12.13 -6.34
C GLY A 30 1.10 -11.94 -5.43
N TRP A 31 1.45 -10.70 -5.07
CA TRP A 31 2.65 -10.41 -4.29
C TRP A 31 2.44 -10.77 -2.81
N HIS A 32 3.55 -11.01 -2.10
CA HIS A 32 3.51 -11.31 -0.68
C HIS A 32 3.28 -10.02 0.10
N ILE A 33 2.12 -9.92 0.77
CA ILE A 33 1.79 -8.76 1.59
C ILE A 33 2.55 -8.84 2.91
N ILE A 34 3.26 -7.77 3.26
CA ILE A 34 4.10 -7.69 4.47
C ILE A 34 3.65 -6.59 5.44
N GLY A 35 2.73 -5.71 5.03
CA GLY A 35 2.22 -4.65 5.88
C GLY A 35 1.19 -3.76 5.17
N ARG A 36 0.83 -2.65 5.80
CA ARG A 36 -0.04 -1.61 5.23
C ARG A 36 0.45 -0.23 5.66
N THR A 37 0.28 0.77 4.80
CA THR A 37 0.49 2.18 5.12
C THR A 37 -0.86 2.91 5.23
N PRO A 38 -1.03 3.85 6.17
CA PRO A 38 -2.23 4.69 6.23
C PRO A 38 -2.18 5.82 5.19
N MET A 39 -1.03 6.03 4.53
CA MET A 39 -0.86 7.09 3.55
C MET A 39 -1.56 6.75 2.23
N SER A 40 -2.42 7.66 1.75
CA SER A 40 -2.94 7.57 0.38
C SER A 40 -1.81 7.80 -0.62
N MET A 41 -1.59 6.85 -1.52
CA MET A 41 -0.59 6.92 -2.59
C MET A 41 -1.12 7.63 -3.86
N LEU A 42 -2.44 7.75 -3.98
CA LEU A 42 -3.11 8.30 -5.15
C LEU A 42 -4.26 9.20 -4.72
N ASP A 43 -4.25 10.44 -5.19
CA ASP A 43 -5.25 11.46 -4.90
C ASP A 43 -5.63 12.15 -6.21
N TRP A 44 -6.81 11.81 -6.75
CA TRP A 44 -7.26 12.28 -8.06
C TRP A 44 -7.57 13.78 -8.11
N ASP A 45 -7.73 14.42 -6.96
CA ASP A 45 -7.97 15.85 -6.86
C ASP A 45 -6.66 16.67 -6.87
N LYS A 46 -5.49 16.00 -6.90
CA LYS A 46 -4.16 16.63 -6.94
C LYS A 46 -3.48 16.50 -8.30
N THR A 47 -2.57 17.44 -8.57
CA THR A 47 -1.69 17.41 -9.74
C THR A 47 -0.22 17.54 -9.30
N PRO A 48 0.62 16.49 -9.45
CA PRO A 48 0.28 15.15 -9.95
C PRO A 48 -0.59 14.36 -8.96
N PRO A 49 -1.38 13.37 -9.43
CA PRO A 49 -2.25 12.58 -8.55
C PRO A 49 -1.47 11.55 -7.72
N ALA A 50 -0.33 11.09 -8.23
CA ALA A 50 0.53 10.14 -7.53
C ALA A 50 1.38 10.87 -6.47
N ARG A 51 1.48 10.28 -5.28
CA ARG A 51 2.35 10.79 -4.21
C ARG A 51 3.84 10.71 -4.55
N LEU A 52 4.23 9.68 -5.30
CA LEU A 52 5.62 9.37 -5.62
C LEU A 52 5.88 9.64 -7.10
N SER A 53 7.07 10.14 -7.39
CA SER A 53 7.62 10.34 -8.73
C SER A 53 8.77 9.38 -9.01
N VAL A 54 9.09 9.18 -10.29
CA VAL A 54 10.25 8.39 -10.68
C VAL A 54 11.52 9.06 -10.15
N GLY A 55 12.34 8.28 -9.42
CA GLY A 55 13.56 8.77 -8.79
C GLY A 55 13.42 9.05 -7.29
N ASP A 56 12.20 9.03 -6.74
CA ASP A 56 12.00 9.18 -5.30
C ASP A 56 12.58 7.99 -4.53
N GLU A 57 13.21 8.29 -3.39
CA GLU A 57 13.64 7.29 -2.42
C GLU A 57 12.55 7.11 -1.36
N VAL A 58 12.27 5.85 -1.01
CA VAL A 58 11.22 5.49 -0.04
C VAL A 58 11.82 4.70 1.10
N THR A 59 11.55 5.13 2.33
CA THR A 59 11.85 4.38 3.55
C THR A 59 10.55 4.00 4.24
N PHE A 60 10.45 2.76 4.71
CA PHE A 60 9.33 2.29 5.52
C PHE A 60 9.70 2.32 6.99
N GLU A 61 8.86 2.96 7.80
CA GLU A 61 8.96 2.97 9.25
C GLU A 61 7.83 2.12 9.86
N GLN A 62 8.17 1.31 10.85
CA GLN A 62 7.17 0.53 11.57
C GLN A 62 6.43 1.44 12.56
N ILE A 63 5.11 1.50 12.40
CA ILE A 63 4.23 2.18 13.35
C ILE A 63 3.39 1.19 14.14
N SER A 64 2.89 1.63 15.29
CA SER A 64 1.98 0.82 16.10
C SER A 64 0.62 0.67 15.41
N ARG A 65 -0.14 -0.37 15.80
CA ARG A 65 -1.52 -0.55 15.31
C ARG A 65 -2.42 0.65 15.67
N SER A 66 -2.28 1.17 16.88
CA SER A 66 -3.03 2.35 17.34
C SER A 66 -2.73 3.58 16.50
N GLU A 67 -1.45 3.78 16.16
CA GLU A 67 -1.01 4.89 15.32
C GLU A 67 -1.51 4.74 13.88
N TYR A 68 -1.47 3.53 13.32
CA TYR A 68 -2.07 3.25 12.00
C TYR A 68 -3.54 3.67 11.93
N VAL A 69 -4.33 3.33 12.95
CA VAL A 69 -5.75 3.72 13.03
C VAL A 69 -5.89 5.23 13.23
N ALA A 70 -5.07 5.83 14.09
CA ALA A 70 -5.09 7.28 14.33
C ALA A 70 -4.77 8.09 13.06
N LEU A 71 -3.92 7.56 12.18
CA LEU A 71 -3.58 8.14 10.89
C LEU A 71 -4.62 7.85 9.78
N GLY A 72 -5.76 7.24 10.12
CA GLY A 72 -6.86 6.96 9.21
C GLY A 72 -6.78 5.62 8.48
N GLY A 73 -5.79 4.79 8.83
CA GLY A 73 -5.69 3.42 8.32
C GLY A 73 -6.87 2.55 8.75
N GLN A 74 -7.33 1.68 7.86
CA GLN A 74 -8.48 0.80 8.10
C GLN A 74 -8.10 -0.67 7.89
N PHE A 75 -8.64 -1.54 8.74
CA PHE A 75 -8.47 -2.99 8.65
C PHE A 75 -9.65 -3.70 7.97
N ASN A 76 -10.56 -2.95 7.37
CA ASN A 76 -11.74 -3.53 6.73
C ASN A 76 -11.30 -4.18 5.41
N ASP A 77 -11.12 -5.49 5.45
CA ASP A 77 -10.75 -6.34 4.31
C ASP A 77 -12.00 -6.80 3.51
N ALA A 78 -13.04 -5.96 3.49
CA ALA A 78 -14.32 -6.25 2.85
C ALA A 78 -14.23 -6.19 1.32
#